data_AF-A0A2E7HNQ8-F1
#
_entry.id   AF-A0A2E7HNQ8-F1
#
_cell.length_a   1.000
_cell.length_b   1.000
_cell.length_c   1.000
_cell.angle_alpha   90.00
_cell.angle_beta   90.00
_cell.angle_gamma   90.00
#
_symmetry.space_group_name_H-M   'P 1'
#
loop_
_entity.id
_entity.type
_entity.pdbx_description
1 polymer ?
#
loop_
_entity_poly.entity_id
_entity_poly.type
_entity_poly.pdbx_seq_one_letter_code
_entity_poly.pdbx_strand_id
1 'polypeptide(L)'
;MCVYDFHVNHLRPLVAFVGAHGATDIATKRWPAIYAACCLTPLPPKAVTALFLIASLVHFSEDGGPDGSVALHSLAGFAWFVFGAQRALELMLAYLSCIHTPAHYARCWRRRRWGALAAAALATATALHTVSRVQVVRVGHAVQRLVIAHVCTELCVQKERVYLVA
;
A
#
# COMPACT_ATOMS: atom_id res chain seq x y z
N MET A 1 3.23 7.06 17.61
CA MET A 1 3.29 5.74 18.25
C MET A 1 3.60 4.69 17.19
N CYS A 2 4.75 4.02 17.32
CA CYS A 2 5.11 2.85 16.49
C CYS A 2 4.15 1.71 16.85
N VAL A 3 3.67 0.97 15.85
CA VAL A 3 2.89 -0.25 16.10
C VAL A 3 3.83 -1.45 16.03
N TYR A 4 4.70 -1.52 15.01
CA TYR A 4 5.65 -2.61 14.80
C TYR A 4 6.98 -2.14 14.22
N ASP A 5 8.07 -2.78 14.66
CA ASP A 5 9.39 -2.63 14.06
C ASP A 5 9.59 -3.76 13.04
N PHE A 6 9.81 -3.41 11.77
CA PHE A 6 10.03 -4.35 10.68
C PHE A 6 11.51 -4.40 10.31
N HIS A 7 12.17 -5.54 10.51
CA HIS A 7 13.58 -5.72 10.18
C HIS A 7 13.73 -6.04 8.68
N VAL A 8 14.40 -5.16 7.93
CA VAL A 8 14.34 -5.18 6.44
C VAL A 8 15.64 -5.57 5.76
N ASN A 9 16.65 -6.07 6.47
CA ASN A 9 18.04 -6.21 5.97
C ASN A 9 18.19 -6.70 4.52
N HIS A 10 17.68 -7.89 4.19
CA HIS A 10 17.72 -8.43 2.83
C HIS A 10 16.47 -8.07 2.00
N LEU A 11 15.48 -7.44 2.62
CA LEU A 11 14.18 -7.09 2.04
C LEU A 11 14.12 -5.62 1.59
N ARG A 12 15.16 -4.82 1.82
CA ARG A 12 15.23 -3.39 1.45
C ARG A 12 14.78 -3.13 0.01
N PRO A 13 15.19 -3.93 -1.01
CA PRO A 13 14.74 -3.69 -2.38
C PRO A 13 13.23 -3.88 -2.55
N LEU A 14 12.67 -4.91 -1.91
CA LEU A 14 11.23 -5.18 -1.94
C LEU A 14 10.45 -4.10 -1.19
N VAL A 15 10.96 -3.64 -0.05
CA VAL A 15 10.37 -2.53 0.71
C VAL A 15 10.41 -1.23 -0.07
N ALA A 16 11.49 -0.95 -0.80
CA ALA A 16 11.56 0.22 -1.67
C ALA A 16 10.56 0.13 -2.82
N PHE A 17 10.52 -1.01 -3.52
CA PHE A 17 9.62 -1.27 -4.63
C PHE A 17 8.14 -1.19 -4.22
N VAL A 18 7.78 -1.89 -3.14
CA VAL A 18 6.43 -1.88 -2.60
C VAL A 18 6.13 -0.52 -1.96
N GLY A 19 7.02 0.08 -1.17
CA GLY A 19 6.76 1.38 -0.56
C GLY A 19 6.54 2.50 -1.58
N ALA A 20 7.22 2.44 -2.72
CA ALA A 20 7.14 3.46 -3.76
C ALA A 20 5.92 3.34 -4.69
N HIS A 21 5.20 2.21 -4.71
CA HIS A 21 4.07 2.06 -5.65
C HIS A 21 2.96 3.09 -5.42
N GLY A 22 2.77 3.56 -4.19
CA GLY A 22 1.81 4.62 -3.87
C GLY A 22 2.11 5.96 -4.58
N ALA A 23 3.32 6.17 -5.11
CA ALA A 23 3.64 7.36 -5.89
C ALA A 23 2.84 7.47 -7.20
N THR A 24 2.18 6.39 -7.65
CA THR A 24 1.21 6.47 -8.76
C THR A 24 0.08 7.48 -8.51
N ASP A 25 -0.21 7.78 -7.25
CA ASP A 25 -1.27 8.69 -6.83
C ASP A 25 -0.98 10.14 -7.22
N ILE A 26 0.29 10.52 -7.33
CA ILE A 26 0.71 11.88 -7.69
C ILE A 26 0.17 12.28 -9.06
N ALA A 27 -0.08 11.29 -9.94
CA ALA A 27 -0.69 11.50 -11.25
C ALA A 27 -2.23 11.66 -11.21
N THR A 28 -2.85 11.70 -10.03
CA THR A 28 -4.30 11.83 -9.83
C THR A 28 -4.64 13.19 -9.25
N LYS A 29 -5.42 14.04 -9.95
CA LYS A 29 -5.72 15.42 -9.51
C LYS A 29 -6.23 15.56 -8.07
N ARG A 30 -6.95 14.55 -7.55
CA ARG A 30 -7.55 14.55 -6.21
C ARG A 30 -6.61 14.10 -5.09
N TRP A 31 -5.42 13.59 -5.41
CA TRP A 31 -4.50 13.03 -4.40
C TRP A 31 -4.18 14.02 -3.25
N PRO A 32 -3.97 15.34 -3.47
CA PRO A 32 -3.57 16.22 -2.37
C PRO A 32 -4.67 16.35 -1.32
N ALA A 33 -5.93 16.49 -1.76
CA ALA A 33 -7.07 16.61 -0.87
C ALA A 33 -7.33 15.33 -0.08
N ILE A 34 -7.20 14.16 -0.73
CA ILE A 34 -7.37 12.85 -0.09
C ILE A 34 -6.27 12.62 0.95
N TYR A 35 -5.01 12.85 0.60
CA TYR A 35 -3.89 12.72 1.53
C TYR A 35 -4.02 13.69 2.71
N ALA A 36 -4.41 14.95 2.45
CA ALA A 36 -4.67 15.91 3.52
C ALA A 36 -5.78 15.41 4.46
N ALA A 37 -6.91 14.94 3.92
CA ALA A 37 -8.01 14.40 4.72
C ALA A 37 -7.56 13.19 5.56
N CYS A 38 -6.92 12.19 4.96
CA CYS A 38 -6.53 10.97 5.68
C CYS A 38 -5.38 11.19 6.68
N CYS A 39 -4.41 12.05 6.35
CA CYS A 39 -3.21 12.23 7.16
C CYS A 39 -3.37 13.31 8.24
N LEU A 40 -4.16 14.36 8.00
CA LEU A 40 -4.29 15.49 8.93
C LEU A 40 -5.52 15.38 9.84
N THR A 41 -6.51 14.54 9.50
CA THR A 41 -7.70 14.37 10.37
C THR A 41 -7.30 13.70 11.70
N PRO A 42 -7.58 14.31 12.86
CA PRO A 42 -7.19 13.78 14.17
C PRO A 42 -8.09 12.61 14.59
N LEU A 43 -7.83 11.43 14.03
CA LEU A 43 -8.49 10.19 14.42
C LEU A 43 -7.77 9.47 15.57
N PRO A 44 -8.50 8.85 16.52
CA PRO A 44 -7.89 8.03 17.56
C PRO A 44 -7.19 6.81 16.95
N PRO A 45 -6.08 6.33 17.54
CA PRO A 45 -5.27 5.21 17.01
C PRO A 45 -6.09 3.97 16.62
N LYS A 46 -7.05 3.57 17.45
CA LYS A 46 -7.94 2.43 17.20
C LYS A 46 -8.78 2.60 15.93
N ALA A 47 -9.27 3.81 15.67
CA ALA A 47 -10.04 4.10 14.46
C ALA A 47 -9.16 4.05 13.21
N VAL A 48 -7.91 4.54 13.29
CA VAL A 48 -6.95 4.45 12.18
C VAL A 48 -6.67 2.99 11.82
N THR A 49 -6.44 2.14 12.82
CA THR A 49 -6.22 0.70 12.57
C THR A 49 -7.46 0.02 12.02
N ALA A 50 -8.66 0.33 12.53
CA ALA A 50 -9.90 -0.22 11.98
C ALA A 50 -10.13 0.19 10.51
N LEU A 51 -9.93 1.47 10.19
CA LEU A 51 -10.03 1.97 8.82
C LEU A 51 -8.96 1.36 7.92
N PHE A 52 -7.74 1.18 8.41
CA PHE A 52 -6.66 0.52 7.68
C PHE A 52 -7.02 -0.93 7.35
N LEU A 53 -7.57 -1.69 8.29
CA LEU A 53 -8.01 -3.07 8.06
C LEU A 53 -9.11 -3.14 6.99
N ILE A 54 -10.11 -2.26 7.08
CA ILE A 54 -11.20 -2.18 6.09
C ILE A 54 -10.63 -1.79 4.72
N ALA A 55 -9.80 -0.74 4.65
CA ALA A 55 -9.19 -0.28 3.41
C ALA A 55 -8.32 -1.37 2.77
N SER A 56 -7.53 -2.09 3.57
CA SER A 56 -6.70 -3.21 3.13
C SER A 56 -7.55 -4.35 2.56
N LEU A 57 -8.63 -4.75 3.25
CA LEU A 57 -9.54 -5.78 2.76
C LEU A 57 -10.18 -5.41 1.42
N VAL A 58 -10.68 -4.17 1.30
CA VAL A 58 -11.27 -3.66 0.05
C VAL A 58 -10.23 -3.61 -1.06
N HIS A 59 -9.06 -3.04 -0.78
CA HIS A 59 -8.01 -2.84 -1.79
C HIS A 59 -7.49 -4.16 -2.37
N PHE A 60 -7.21 -5.14 -1.51
CA PHE A 60 -6.74 -6.45 -1.96
C PHE A 60 -7.83 -7.31 -2.60
N SER A 61 -9.11 -6.95 -2.47
CA SER A 61 -10.19 -7.63 -3.18
C SER A 61 -10.10 -7.44 -4.70
N GLU A 62 -9.37 -6.43 -5.17
CA GLU A 62 -9.15 -6.20 -6.60
C GLU A 62 -8.24 -7.23 -7.27
N ASP A 63 -7.41 -7.92 -6.48
CA ASP A 63 -6.42 -8.86 -7.02
C ASP A 63 -6.98 -10.30 -7.08
N GLY A 64 -7.85 -10.68 -6.14
CA GLY A 64 -8.37 -12.05 -6.02
C GLY A 64 -9.83 -12.16 -5.56
N GLY A 65 -10.59 -11.07 -5.62
CA GLY A 65 -11.95 -11.00 -5.08
C GLY A 65 -12.00 -10.88 -3.54
N PRO A 66 -13.22 -10.71 -2.97
CA PRO A 66 -13.40 -10.60 -1.52
C PRO A 66 -12.85 -11.81 -0.75
N ASP A 67 -13.10 -13.03 -1.25
CA ASP A 67 -12.64 -14.27 -0.62
C ASP A 67 -11.11 -14.36 -0.61
N GLY A 68 -10.45 -13.99 -1.72
CA GLY A 68 -8.99 -13.95 -1.80
C GLY A 68 -8.37 -12.96 -0.82
N SER A 69 -9.00 -11.79 -0.65
CA SER A 69 -8.57 -10.80 0.33
C SER A 69 -8.73 -11.31 1.77
N VAL A 70 -9.88 -11.90 2.11
CA VAL A 70 -10.12 -12.48 3.43
C VAL A 70 -9.13 -13.61 3.72
N ALA A 71 -8.88 -14.50 2.75
CA ALA A 71 -7.93 -15.59 2.87
C ALA A 71 -6.49 -15.07 3.12
N LEU A 72 -6.05 -14.06 2.36
CA LEU A 72 -4.74 -13.44 2.54
C LEU A 72 -4.58 -12.84 3.94
N HIS A 73 -5.56 -12.05 4.41
CA HIS A 73 -5.49 -11.43 5.73
C HIS A 73 -5.60 -12.47 6.85
N SER A 74 -6.38 -13.53 6.65
CA SER A 74 -6.46 -14.65 7.59
C SER A 74 -5.13 -15.39 7.69
N LEU A 75 -4.46 -15.63 6.55
CA LEU A 75 -3.13 -16.23 6.52
C LEU A 75 -2.09 -15.33 7.19
N ALA A 76 -2.13 -14.02 6.95
CA ALA A 76 -1.25 -13.06 7.62
C ALA A 76 -1.51 -13.00 9.13
N GLY A 77 -2.78 -13.03 9.56
CA GLY A 77 -3.17 -13.09 10.97
C GLY A 77 -2.74 -14.41 11.63
N PHE A 78 -2.83 -15.53 10.92
CA PHE A 78 -2.31 -16.81 11.38
C PHE A 78 -0.79 -16.80 11.51
N ALA A 79 -0.08 -16.32 10.47
CA ALA A 79 1.37 -16.19 10.49
C ALA A 79 1.84 -15.27 11.63
N TRP A 80 1.07 -14.22 11.90
CA TRP A 80 1.30 -13.37 13.06
C TRP A 80 1.19 -14.16 14.36
N PHE A 81 0.07 -14.85 14.54
CA PHE A 81 -0.24 -15.56 15.78
C PHE A 81 0.80 -16.64 16.09
N VAL A 82 1.24 -17.39 15.07
CA VAL A 82 2.14 -18.52 15.24
C VAL A 82 3.62 -18.13 15.18
N PHE A 83 4.00 -17.22 14.26
CA PHE A 83 5.41 -16.91 13.97
C PHE A 83 5.82 -15.47 14.30
N GLY A 84 4.88 -14.65 14.79
CA GLY A 84 5.11 -13.26 15.17
C GLY A 84 4.97 -12.25 14.03
N ALA A 85 4.96 -10.97 14.40
CA ALA A 85 4.69 -9.84 13.50
C ALA A 85 5.68 -9.76 12.33
N GLN A 86 6.97 -10.05 12.55
CA GLN A 86 7.99 -10.02 11.50
C GLN A 86 7.63 -10.96 10.33
N ARG A 87 7.24 -12.21 10.61
CA ARG A 87 6.91 -13.19 9.56
C ARG A 87 5.60 -12.85 8.85
N ALA A 88 4.62 -12.31 9.57
CA ALA A 88 3.40 -11.80 8.95
C ALA A 88 3.69 -10.64 7.97
N LEU A 89 4.57 -9.71 8.34
CA LEU A 89 4.98 -8.61 7.48
C LEU A 89 5.80 -9.08 6.27
N GLU A 90 6.67 -10.07 6.44
CA GLU A 90 7.41 -10.70 5.34
C GLU A 90 6.47 -11.40 4.34
N LEU A 91 5.46 -12.12 4.84
CA LEU A 91 4.43 -12.74 4.00
C LEU A 91 3.66 -11.67 3.21
N MET A 92 3.21 -10.61 3.87
CA MET A 92 2.51 -9.50 3.21
C MET A 92 3.40 -8.79 2.20
N LEU A 93 4.68 -8.59 2.51
CA LEU A 93 5.64 -7.99 1.58
C LEU A 93 5.85 -8.87 0.35
N ALA A 94 5.97 -10.18 0.53
CA ALA A 94 6.10 -11.13 -0.58
C ALA A 94 4.88 -11.09 -1.50
N TYR A 95 3.67 -11.11 -0.92
CA TYR A 95 2.43 -10.93 -1.67
C TYR A 95 2.42 -9.59 -2.42
N LEU A 96 2.76 -8.50 -1.72
CA LEU A 96 2.79 -7.15 -2.28
C LEU A 96 3.77 -7.02 -3.45
N SER A 97 4.95 -7.63 -3.35
CA SER A 97 5.98 -7.55 -4.39
C SER A 97 5.69 -8.43 -5.59
N CYS A 98 5.11 -9.61 -5.37
CA CYS A 98 4.95 -10.61 -6.44
C CYS A 98 3.60 -10.51 -7.16
N ILE A 99 2.55 -10.05 -6.47
CA ILE A 99 1.18 -10.07 -6.99
C ILE A 99 0.65 -8.65 -7.09
N HIS A 100 0.50 -7.96 -5.97
CA HIS A 100 -0.22 -6.69 -5.91
C HIS A 100 0.44 -5.58 -6.74
N THR A 101 1.71 -5.28 -6.48
CA THR A 101 2.42 -4.17 -7.12
C THR A 101 2.57 -4.40 -8.63
N PRO A 102 2.96 -5.60 -9.12
CA PRO A 102 2.98 -5.89 -10.55
C PRO A 102 1.59 -5.79 -11.19
N ALA A 103 0.54 -6.31 -10.54
CA ALA A 103 -0.84 -6.21 -11.04
C ALA A 103 -1.29 -4.76 -11.15
N HIS A 104 -0.98 -3.94 -10.14
CA HIS A 104 -1.24 -2.50 -10.13
C HIS A 104 -0.55 -1.77 -11.29
N TYR A 105 0.74 -2.02 -11.51
CA TYR A 105 1.47 -1.43 -12.62
C TYR A 105 0.95 -1.91 -13.98
N ALA A 106 0.57 -3.17 -14.11
CA ALA A 106 -0.08 -3.68 -15.32
C ALA A 106 -1.43 -2.99 -15.56
N ARG A 107 -2.24 -2.72 -14.51
CA ARG A 107 -3.46 -1.91 -14.61
C ARG A 107 -3.13 -0.48 -15.07
N CYS A 108 -2.13 0.17 -14.49
CA CYS A 108 -1.69 1.51 -14.90
C CYS A 108 -1.23 1.56 -16.36
N TRP A 109 -0.47 0.55 -16.80
CA TRP A 109 -0.01 0.39 -18.18
C TRP A 109 -1.18 0.25 -19.15
N ARG A 110 -2.11 -0.69 -18.88
CA ARG A 110 -3.33 -0.88 -19.70
C ARG A 110 -4.21 0.38 -19.74
N ARG A 111 -4.17 1.20 -18.68
CA ARG A 111 -4.88 2.48 -18.59
C ARG A 111 -4.11 3.66 -19.19
N ARG A 112 -2.92 3.44 -19.77
CA ARG A 112 -2.03 4.48 -20.33
C ARG A 112 -1.67 5.57 -19.31
N ARG A 113 -1.62 5.26 -18.01
CA ARG A 113 -1.22 6.18 -16.93
C ARG A 113 0.31 6.29 -16.86
N TRP A 114 0.95 6.73 -17.94
CA TRP A 114 2.41 6.77 -18.08
C TRP A 114 3.08 7.65 -17.01
N GLY A 115 2.49 8.80 -16.70
CA GLY A 115 2.99 9.67 -15.64
C GLY A 115 3.00 9.01 -14.26
N ALA A 116 2.00 8.17 -13.96
CA ALA A 116 1.94 7.41 -12.71
C ALA A 116 3.07 6.37 -12.62
N LEU A 117 3.32 5.66 -13.72
CA LEU A 117 4.41 4.68 -13.80
C LEU A 117 5.79 5.34 -13.71
N ALA A 118 5.98 6.50 -14.35
CA ALA A 118 7.21 7.27 -14.24
C ALA A 118 7.44 7.75 -12.79
N ALA A 119 6.39 8.26 -12.12
CA ALA A 119 6.47 8.66 -10.72
C ALA A 119 6.84 7.48 -9.80
N ALA A 120 6.23 6.31 -10.00
CA ALA A 120 6.55 5.10 -9.25
C ALA A 120 7.98 4.61 -9.50
N ALA A 121 8.48 4.67 -10.74
CA ALA A 121 9.85 4.31 -11.06
C ALA A 121 10.88 5.24 -10.39
N LEU A 122 10.66 6.56 -10.47
CA LEU A 122 11.50 7.55 -9.80
C LEU A 122 11.46 7.38 -8.28
N ALA A 123 10.27 7.23 -7.70
CA ALA A 123 10.09 6.98 -6.28
C ALA A 123 10.78 5.69 -5.83
N THR A 124 10.75 4.62 -6.65
CA THR A 124 11.45 3.36 -6.35
C THR A 124 12.96 3.56 -6.34
N ALA A 125 13.52 4.29 -7.31
CA ALA A 125 14.95 4.60 -7.33
C ALA A 125 15.38 5.42 -6.11
N THR A 126 14.61 6.45 -5.74
CA THR A 126 14.85 7.24 -4.54
C THR A 126 14.69 6.42 -3.25
N ALA A 127 13.66 5.56 -3.18
CA ALA A 127 13.42 4.67 -2.05
C ALA A 127 14.55 3.65 -1.89
N LEU A 128 15.07 3.08 -2.97
CA LEU A 128 16.21 2.16 -2.94
C LEU A 128 17.43 2.83 -2.33
N HIS A 129 17.72 4.07 -2.74
CA HIS A 129 18.83 4.82 -2.19
C HIS A 129 18.64 5.11 -0.69
N THR A 130 17.46 5.60 -0.30
CA THR A 130 17.17 6.00 1.08
C THR A 130 17.08 4.81 2.05
N VAL A 131 16.42 3.72 1.64
CA VAL A 131 16.25 2.52 2.46
C VAL A 131 17.51 1.67 2.53
N SER A 132 18.50 1.86 1.63
CA SER A 132 19.76 1.10 1.60
C SER A 132 20.50 1.07 2.95
N ARG A 133 20.35 2.12 3.77
CA ARG A 133 20.98 2.28 5.09
C ARG A 133 20.04 1.98 6.26
N VAL A 134 18.77 1.65 6.00
CA VAL A 134 17.75 1.41 7.01
C VAL A 134 17.72 -0.08 7.37
N GLN A 135 17.91 -0.40 8.64
CA GLN A 135 17.79 -1.78 9.14
C GLN A 135 16.37 -2.10 9.63
N VAL A 136 15.67 -1.10 10.15
CA VAL A 136 14.34 -1.24 10.73
C VAL A 136 13.41 -0.16 10.18
N VAL A 137 12.27 -0.59 9.62
CA VAL A 137 11.19 0.30 9.21
C VAL A 137 10.10 0.27 10.28
N ARG A 138 9.76 1.44 10.81
CA ARG A 138 8.71 1.58 11.83
C ARG A 138 7.35 1.71 11.18
N VAL A 139 6.51 0.68 11.34
CA VAL A 139 5.13 0.69 10.84
C VAL A 139 4.25 1.31 11.92
N GLY A 140 4.00 2.60 11.77
CA GLY A 140 3.16 3.40 12.67
C GLY A 140 1.78 3.71 12.08
N HIS A 141 0.94 4.39 12.87
CA HIS A 141 -0.35 4.93 12.41
C HIS A 141 -0.21 5.93 11.25
N ALA A 142 0.93 6.61 11.12
CA ALA A 142 1.22 7.46 9.97
C ALA A 142 1.28 6.64 8.67
N VAL A 143 1.92 5.47 8.69
CA VAL A 143 1.98 4.57 7.54
C VAL A 143 0.59 4.02 7.20
N GLN A 144 -0.18 3.62 8.22
CA GLN A 144 -1.57 3.19 8.03
C GLN A 144 -2.42 4.27 7.34
N ARG A 145 -2.27 5.53 7.73
CA ARG A 145 -2.96 6.67 7.09
C ARG A 145 -2.54 6.88 5.63
N LEU A 146 -1.25 6.70 5.31
CA LEU A 146 -0.78 6.76 3.92
C LEU A 146 -1.41 5.64 3.09
N VAL A 147 -1.53 4.43 3.63
CA VAL A 147 -2.21 3.32 2.95
C VAL A 147 -3.70 3.64 2.74
N ILE A 148 -4.40 4.14 3.77
CA ILE A 148 -5.80 4.54 3.63
C ILE A 148 -5.95 5.61 2.53
N ALA A 149 -5.08 6.63 2.51
CA ALA A 149 -5.08 7.67 1.50
C ALA A 149 -4.87 7.11 0.08
N HIS A 150 -3.96 6.14 -0.05
CA HIS A 150 -3.69 5.46 -1.31
C HIS A 150 -4.92 4.73 -1.83
N VAL A 151 -5.55 3.91 -0.98
CA VAL A 151 -6.78 3.18 -1.32
C VAL A 151 -7.90 4.14 -1.73
N CYS A 152 -8.11 5.21 -0.98
CA CYS A 152 -9.11 6.23 -1.32
C CYS A 152 -8.83 6.91 -2.67
N THR A 153 -7.55 7.15 -2.99
CA THR A 153 -7.14 7.76 -4.26
C THR A 153 -7.41 6.81 -5.43
N GLU A 154 -7.05 5.54 -5.31
CA GLU A 154 -7.30 4.54 -6.36
C GLU A 154 -8.80 4.30 -6.58
N LEU A 155 -9.62 4.23 -5.53
CA LEU A 155 -11.08 4.14 -5.66
C LEU A 155 -11.67 5.33 -6.44
N CYS A 156 -11.12 6.54 -6.27
CA CYS A 156 -11.53 7.71 -7.03
C CYS A 156 -11.17 7.57 -8.52
N VAL A 157 -9.96 7.10 -8.82
CA VAL A 157 -9.50 6.85 -10.21
C VAL A 157 -10.39 5.84 -10.91
N GLN A 158 -10.85 4.81 -10.20
CA GLN A 158 -11.73 3.80 -10.77
C GLN A 158 -13.12 4.34 -11.10
N LYS A 159 -13.71 5.13 -10.20
CA LYS A 159 -15.04 5.72 -10.41
C LYS A 159 -15.07 6.68 -11.60
N GLU A 160 -14.07 7.56 -11.72
CA GLU A 160 -13.99 8.53 -12.84
C GLU A 160 -14.03 7.83 -14.20
N ARG A 161 -13.56 6.57 -14.29
CA ARG A 161 -13.54 5.82 -15.54
C ARG A 161 -14.88 5.20 -15.92
N VAL A 162 -15.68 4.77 -14.94
CA VAL A 162 -17.02 4.22 -15.21
C VAL A 162 -17.91 5.27 -15.88
N TYR A 163 -17.76 6.54 -15.48
CA TYR A 163 -18.51 7.66 -16.07
C TYR A 163 -18.03 8.11 -17.46
N LEU A 164 -16.85 7.67 -17.92
CA LEU A 164 -16.33 8.02 -19.25
C LEU A 164 -16.65 6.96 -20.32
N VAL A 165 -17.16 5.79 -19.91
CA VAL A 165 -17.48 4.67 -20.80
C VAL A 165 -18.99 4.40 -20.89
N ALA A 166 -19.78 5.00 -19.99
CA ALA A 166 -21.24 5.02 -20.04
C ALA A 166 -21.75 6.30 -20.72
#